data_AF-A0A8H3BBH1-F1
#
_entry.id   AF-A0A8H3BBH1-F1
#
_cell.length_a   1.000
_cell.length_b   1.000
_cell.length_c   1.000
_cell.angle_alpha   90.00
_cell.angle_beta   90.00
_cell.angle_gamma   90.00
#
_symmetry.space_group_name_H-M   'P 1'
#
loop_
_entity.id
_entity.type
_entity.pdbx_description
1 polymer ?
#
loop_
_entity_poly.entity_id
_entity_poly.type
_entity_poly.pdbx_seq_one_letter_code
_entity_poly.pdbx_strand_id
1 'polypeptide(L)'
;LTLSKSSPTNNTLTHSDGTVYEVSTPFRFGSRTTTCKKNGQVLATIKWPTSGKSEVTMGGMTAPLSDVFPKDGSLSTDVFPKDGSLSTSRLFTTASGEKLKWIDKAKLQCVPIDSDVPLATYDYKHFASIRGKKSTLDISPNASHLTDILVVTWVIAEKKAQEARKVAASSGGANVSAAANGDAKEA
;
A
#
# COMPACT_ATOMS: atom_id res chain seq x y z
N LEU A 1 -5.33 -15.67 -1.33
CA LEU A 1 -5.79 -15.05 -2.60
C LEU A 1 -4.64 -15.04 -3.62
N THR A 2 -4.88 -15.48 -4.85
CA THR A 2 -3.86 -15.49 -5.91
C THR A 2 -4.09 -14.35 -6.90
N LEU A 3 -3.04 -13.58 -7.20
CA LEU A 3 -3.13 -12.46 -8.14
C LEU A 3 -2.92 -12.92 -9.59
N SER A 4 -3.71 -12.37 -10.52
CA SER A 4 -3.57 -12.59 -11.96
C SER A 4 -2.37 -11.83 -12.55
N LYS A 5 -2.02 -10.68 -11.97
CA LYS A 5 -0.90 -9.84 -12.39
C LYS A 5 0.02 -9.53 -11.20
N SER A 6 1.21 -8.99 -11.45
CA SER A 6 2.03 -8.42 -10.37
C SER A 6 1.64 -6.97 -10.04
N SER A 7 0.79 -6.35 -10.87
CA SER A 7 0.34 -4.98 -10.66
C SER A 7 -0.85 -4.96 -9.70
N PRO A 8 -0.76 -4.30 -8.54
CA PRO A 8 -1.79 -4.31 -7.51
C PRO A 8 -2.99 -3.40 -7.84
N THR A 9 -2.79 -2.43 -8.73
CA THR A 9 -3.81 -1.45 -9.12
C THR A 9 -4.65 -1.86 -10.32
N ASN A 10 -4.24 -2.91 -11.02
CA ASN A 10 -4.93 -3.50 -12.16
C ASN A 10 -4.75 -5.03 -12.09
N ASN A 11 -5.58 -5.68 -11.28
CA ASN A 11 -5.46 -7.10 -10.95
C ASN A 11 -6.81 -7.78 -10.73
N THR A 12 -6.76 -9.10 -10.76
CA THR A 12 -7.83 -9.96 -10.31
C THR A 12 -7.26 -10.86 -9.21
N LEU A 13 -7.83 -10.81 -8.00
CA LEU A 13 -7.51 -11.74 -6.93
C LEU A 13 -8.58 -12.83 -6.90
N THR A 14 -8.16 -14.08 -7.02
CA THR A 14 -9.06 -15.23 -6.93
C THR A 14 -8.89 -15.90 -5.58
N HIS A 15 -10.02 -16.14 -4.92
CA HIS A 15 -10.10 -16.94 -3.71
C HIS A 15 -10.40 -18.40 -4.04
N SER A 16 -10.02 -19.31 -3.15
CA SER A 16 -10.21 -20.75 -3.35
C SER A 16 -11.68 -21.17 -3.34
N ASP A 17 -12.58 -20.36 -2.78
CA ASP A 17 -14.03 -20.56 -2.80
C ASP A 17 -14.70 -20.06 -4.10
N GLY A 18 -13.92 -19.54 -5.05
CA GLY A 18 -14.43 -18.95 -6.29
C GLY A 18 -14.76 -17.46 -6.22
N THR A 19 -14.59 -16.80 -5.07
CA THR A 19 -14.74 -15.34 -4.95
C THR A 19 -13.67 -14.64 -5.77
N VAL A 20 -14.09 -13.68 -6.60
CA VAL A 20 -13.20 -12.90 -7.45
C VAL A 20 -13.23 -11.45 -7.04
N TYR A 21 -12.07 -10.91 -6.67
CA TYR A 21 -11.86 -9.49 -6.46
C TYR A 21 -11.21 -8.88 -7.70
N GLU A 22 -11.78 -7.80 -8.22
CA GLU A 22 -11.21 -7.06 -9.34
C GLU A 22 -10.78 -5.69 -8.85
N VAL A 23 -9.49 -5.37 -8.99
CA VAL A 23 -8.95 -4.05 -8.71
C VAL A 23 -8.61 -3.42 -10.06
N SER A 24 -9.25 -2.30 -10.37
CA SER A 24 -9.05 -1.59 -11.63
C SER A 24 -8.77 -0.12 -11.40
N THR A 25 -7.69 0.36 -12.00
CA THR A 25 -7.30 1.77 -12.01
C THR A 25 -7.05 2.15 -13.46
N PRO A 26 -8.06 2.69 -14.19
CA PRO A 26 -7.88 3.08 -15.57
C PRO A 26 -6.77 4.11 -15.69
N PHE A 27 -5.89 3.91 -16.68
CA PHE A 27 -4.82 4.86 -16.96
C PHE A 27 -5.43 6.15 -17.50
N ARG A 28 -5.39 7.21 -16.69
CA ARG A 28 -5.83 8.56 -17.09
C ARG A 28 -4.76 9.58 -16.70
N PHE A 29 -4.62 10.60 -17.54
CA PHE A 29 -3.87 11.80 -17.23
C PHE A 29 -4.69 12.63 -16.24
N GLY A 30 -4.11 13.01 -15.10
CA GLY A 30 -4.84 13.69 -14.01
C GLY A 30 -5.27 12.77 -12.87
N SER A 31 -6.44 13.07 -12.27
CA SER A 31 -6.99 12.32 -11.13
C SER A 31 -7.22 10.85 -11.48
N ARG A 32 -6.73 9.95 -10.64
CA ARG A 32 -6.92 8.50 -10.81
C ARG A 32 -7.97 8.00 -9.84
N THR A 33 -8.77 7.05 -10.27
CA THR A 33 -9.74 6.38 -9.40
C THR A 33 -9.47 4.90 -9.45
N THR A 34 -9.24 4.27 -8.30
CA THR A 34 -9.13 2.83 -8.17
C THR A 34 -10.46 2.27 -7.70
N THR A 35 -11.02 1.33 -8.45
CA THR A 35 -12.25 0.64 -8.09
C THR A 35 -11.90 -0.77 -7.67
N CYS A 36 -12.37 -1.19 -6.50
CA CYS A 36 -12.30 -2.55 -6.01
C CYS A 36 -13.70 -3.16 -6.12
N LYS A 37 -13.84 -4.25 -6.87
CA LYS A 37 -15.07 -5.01 -7.01
C LYS A 37 -14.94 -6.39 -6.38
N LYS A 38 -16.04 -6.94 -5.89
CA LYS A 38 -16.20 -8.32 -5.44
C LYS A 38 -17.32 -8.96 -6.26
N ASN A 39 -17.00 -10.02 -7.01
CA ASN A 39 -17.94 -10.70 -7.90
C ASN A 39 -18.72 -9.75 -8.82
N GLY A 40 -18.05 -8.72 -9.34
CA GLY A 40 -18.64 -7.70 -10.21
C GLY A 40 -19.31 -6.51 -9.50
N GLN A 41 -19.60 -6.61 -8.20
CA GLN A 41 -20.19 -5.53 -7.41
C GLN A 41 -19.10 -4.60 -6.87
N VAL A 42 -19.31 -3.28 -6.93
CA VAL A 42 -18.36 -2.30 -6.37
C VAL A 42 -18.35 -2.40 -4.85
N LEU A 43 -17.19 -2.78 -4.31
CA LEU A 43 -16.93 -2.86 -2.87
C LEU A 43 -16.41 -1.53 -2.34
N ALA A 44 -15.42 -0.97 -3.04
CA ALA A 44 -14.82 0.31 -2.67
C ALA A 44 -14.35 1.11 -3.89
N THR A 45 -14.33 2.43 -3.75
CA THR A 45 -13.79 3.37 -4.73
C THR A 45 -12.80 4.28 -4.04
N ILE A 46 -11.58 4.36 -4.56
CA ILE A 46 -10.50 5.19 -3.99
C ILE A 46 -10.15 6.28 -5.01
N LYS A 47 -10.29 7.53 -4.62
CA LYS A 47 -9.95 8.70 -5.44
C LYS A 47 -8.55 9.18 -5.09
N TRP A 48 -7.72 9.27 -6.12
CA TRP A 48 -6.35 9.77 -6.09
C TRP A 48 -6.27 11.07 -6.91
N PRO A 49 -6.65 12.21 -6.34
CA PRO A 49 -6.54 13.49 -7.04
C PRO A 49 -5.07 13.89 -7.22
N THR A 50 -4.77 14.66 -8.28
CA THR A 50 -3.44 15.23 -8.51
C THR A 50 -3.10 16.35 -7.53
N SER A 51 -4.12 17.00 -6.98
CA SER A 51 -4.04 18.04 -5.96
C SER A 51 -5.16 17.83 -4.94
N GLY A 52 -4.85 17.91 -3.65
CA GLY A 52 -5.82 17.69 -2.57
C GLY A 52 -5.68 16.35 -1.85
N LYS A 53 -6.64 16.02 -1.00
CA LYS A 53 -6.63 14.81 -0.16
C LYS A 53 -7.24 13.64 -0.94
N SER A 54 -6.61 12.47 -0.85
CA SER A 54 -7.19 11.23 -1.38
C SER A 54 -8.39 10.81 -0.53
N GLU A 55 -9.37 10.14 -1.14
CA GLU A 55 -10.62 9.72 -0.48
C GLU A 55 -10.90 8.26 -0.77
N VAL A 56 -11.55 7.57 0.17
CA VAL A 56 -12.06 6.21 -0.02
C VAL A 56 -13.55 6.20 0.27
N THR A 57 -14.31 5.58 -0.63
CA THR A 57 -15.72 5.28 -0.47
C THR A 57 -15.90 3.77 -0.33
N MET A 58 -16.47 3.30 0.77
CA MET A 58 -16.74 1.88 1.02
C MET A 58 -18.07 1.75 1.78
N GLY A 59 -18.95 0.84 1.34
CA GLY A 59 -20.27 0.67 1.98
C GLY A 59 -21.15 1.92 1.98
N GLY A 60 -21.01 2.80 0.97
CA GLY A 60 -21.73 4.08 0.88
C GLY A 60 -21.15 5.23 1.72
N MET A 61 -20.19 4.94 2.61
CA MET A 61 -19.49 5.97 3.40
C MET A 61 -18.25 6.44 2.66
N THR A 62 -18.07 7.77 2.56
CA THR A 62 -16.86 8.38 2.01
C THR A 62 -16.07 9.05 3.12
N ALA A 63 -14.80 8.70 3.23
CA ALA A 63 -13.87 9.29 4.20
C ALA A 63 -12.56 9.68 3.51
N PRO A 64 -11.89 10.75 3.95
CA PRO A 64 -10.56 11.05 3.45
C PRO A 64 -9.58 9.97 3.91
N LEU A 65 -8.62 9.62 3.05
CA LEU A 65 -7.59 8.64 3.36
C LEU A 65 -6.75 9.04 4.57
N SER A 66 -6.67 10.33 4.91
CA SER A 66 -5.97 10.79 6.13
C SER A 66 -6.65 10.32 7.41
N ASP A 67 -7.95 10.10 7.38
CA ASP A 67 -8.74 9.76 8.57
C ASP A 67 -8.79 8.24 8.73
N VAL A 68 -8.82 7.52 7.60
CA VAL A 68 -8.73 6.05 7.55
C VAL A 68 -7.29 5.55 7.69
N PHE A 69 -6.31 6.36 7.24
CA PHE A 69 -4.87 6.08 7.27
C PHE A 69 -4.07 7.34 7.67
N PRO A 70 -4.07 7.71 8.96
CA PRO A 70 -3.31 8.85 9.44
C PRO A 70 -1.82 8.71 9.06
N LYS A 71 -1.26 9.81 8.53
CA LYS A 71 0.13 9.88 8.03
C LYS A 71 1.16 10.01 9.15
N ASP A 72 0.70 10.44 10.31
CA ASP A 72 1.51 10.70 11.48
C ASP A 72 0.87 9.91 12.62
N GLY A 73 1.64 9.50 13.62
CA GLY A 73 1.16 8.83 14.83
C GLY A 73 0.20 9.67 15.69
N SER A 74 -0.58 10.56 15.07
CA SER A 74 -1.57 11.49 15.60
C SER A 74 -2.91 10.83 15.96
N LEU A 75 -2.92 9.52 16.21
CA LEU A 75 -3.79 9.04 17.29
C LEU A 75 -3.00 9.26 18.59
N SER A 76 -3.01 10.51 19.07
CA SER A 76 -2.57 10.88 20.42
C SER A 76 -3.26 9.97 21.44
N THR A 77 -2.66 9.44 22.50
CA THR A 77 -1.33 9.52 23.13
C THR A 77 -1.38 8.33 24.08
N ASP A 78 -0.48 7.37 23.96
CA ASP A 78 0.57 7.03 24.92
C ASP A 78 0.78 5.51 24.73
N VAL A 79 1.98 4.99 24.93
CA VAL A 79 2.40 3.57 24.94
C VAL A 79 3.43 3.15 23.87
N PHE A 80 3.62 3.83 22.74
CA PHE A 80 4.63 3.35 21.74
C PHE A 80 5.64 4.40 21.28
N PRO A 81 6.94 4.05 21.20
CA PRO A 81 8.03 5.01 20.99
C PRO A 81 7.98 5.66 19.61
N LYS A 82 8.20 6.98 19.63
CA LYS A 82 8.56 7.81 18.47
C LYS A 82 10.00 7.50 18.06
N ASP A 83 10.23 6.40 17.35
CA ASP A 83 11.48 6.24 16.62
C ASP A 83 11.30 6.84 15.22
N GLY A 84 11.74 8.10 15.12
CA GLY A 84 11.88 8.78 13.85
C GLY A 84 12.87 8.06 12.96
N SER A 85 12.38 7.38 11.93
CA SER A 85 13.01 7.20 10.62
C SER A 85 12.16 6.26 9.76
N LEU A 86 11.52 6.81 8.72
CA LEU A 86 11.14 6.15 7.47
C LEU A 86 10.21 4.91 7.47
N SER A 87 9.55 4.54 8.58
CA SER A 87 8.62 3.40 8.56
C SER A 87 7.24 3.81 8.05
N THR A 88 6.88 3.33 6.86
CA THR A 88 5.59 3.43 6.16
C THR A 88 4.40 2.75 6.88
N SER A 89 4.49 2.58 8.20
CA SER A 89 3.50 1.88 9.02
C SER A 89 2.24 2.73 9.19
N ARG A 90 1.14 2.33 8.53
CA ARG A 90 -0.14 3.04 8.58
C ARG A 90 -1.13 2.27 9.43
N LEU A 91 -1.72 2.96 10.41
CA LEU A 91 -2.80 2.44 11.25
C LEU A 91 -4.13 2.50 10.50
N PHE A 92 -4.97 1.50 10.70
CA PHE A 92 -6.30 1.35 10.14
C PHE A 92 -7.25 0.88 11.24
N THR A 93 -8.39 1.52 11.38
CA THR A 93 -9.43 1.11 12.34
C THR A 93 -10.59 0.46 11.59
N THR A 94 -10.92 -0.78 11.91
CA THR A 94 -12.09 -1.49 11.36
C THR A 94 -13.40 -0.89 11.91
N ALA A 95 -14.53 -1.25 11.31
CA ALA A 95 -15.84 -0.89 11.87
C ALA A 95 -16.09 -1.53 13.26
N SER A 96 -15.40 -2.64 13.58
CA SER A 96 -15.40 -3.28 14.90
C SER A 96 -14.54 -2.53 15.94
N GLY A 97 -13.80 -1.49 15.55
CA GLY A 97 -12.89 -0.74 16.42
C GLY A 97 -11.50 -1.36 16.55
N GLU A 98 -11.22 -2.45 15.85
CA GLU A 98 -9.91 -3.10 15.84
C GLU A 98 -8.91 -2.24 15.06
N LYS A 99 -7.74 -2.04 15.65
CA LYS A 99 -6.67 -1.26 15.02
C LYS A 99 -5.64 -2.20 14.40
N LEU A 100 -5.38 -2.02 13.12
CA LEU A 100 -4.46 -2.79 12.31
C LEU A 100 -3.36 -1.89 11.77
N LYS A 101 -2.16 -2.42 11.54
CA LYS A 101 -1.05 -1.72 10.91
C LYS A 101 -0.52 -2.51 9.71
N TRP A 102 -0.33 -1.82 8.58
CA TRP A 102 0.39 -2.37 7.43
C TRP A 102 1.86 -2.03 7.53
N ILE A 103 2.73 -3.05 7.57
CA ILE A 103 4.19 -2.93 7.68
C ILE A 103 4.81 -3.33 6.35
N ASP A 104 5.53 -2.41 5.70
CA ASP A 104 6.26 -2.65 4.45
C ASP A 104 7.75 -2.92 4.76
N LYS A 105 8.14 -4.20 4.83
CA LYS A 105 9.54 -4.63 4.99
C LYS A 105 10.01 -5.40 3.74
N ALA A 106 10.38 -6.68 3.89
CA ALA A 106 10.61 -7.58 2.77
C ALA A 106 9.29 -8.09 2.14
N LYS A 107 8.19 -7.96 2.87
CA LYS A 107 6.83 -8.28 2.47
C LYS A 107 5.89 -7.30 3.16
N LEU A 108 4.68 -7.14 2.64
CA LEU A 108 3.72 -6.20 3.18
C LEU A 108 2.77 -6.97 4.11
N GLN A 109 2.82 -6.70 5.41
CA GLN A 109 2.08 -7.46 6.43
C GLN A 109 1.06 -6.59 7.14
N CYS A 110 -0.16 -7.08 7.31
CA CYS A 110 -1.17 -6.47 8.16
C CYS A 110 -1.18 -7.18 9.51
N VAL A 111 -0.90 -6.45 10.58
CA VAL A 111 -0.84 -6.95 11.96
C VAL A 111 -1.78 -6.12 12.83
N PRO A 112 -2.50 -6.71 13.79
CA PRO A 112 -3.19 -5.94 14.81
C PRO A 112 -2.19 -5.08 15.60
N ILE A 113 -2.65 -4.01 16.26
CA ILE A 113 -1.79 -3.26 17.18
C ILE A 113 -1.51 -4.09 18.44
N ASP A 114 -2.52 -4.79 18.94
CA ASP A 114 -2.45 -5.52 20.21
C ASP A 114 -1.87 -6.94 20.06
N SER A 115 -1.51 -7.34 18.84
CA SER A 115 -0.99 -8.67 18.54
C SER A 115 0.03 -8.63 17.40
N ASP A 116 1.13 -9.36 17.56
CA ASP A 116 2.13 -9.52 16.51
C ASP A 116 1.79 -10.63 15.49
N VAL A 117 0.60 -11.23 15.60
CA VAL A 117 0.15 -12.26 14.66
C VAL A 117 -0.44 -11.60 13.40
N PRO A 118 0.15 -11.82 12.21
CA PRO A 118 -0.32 -11.18 10.99
C PRO A 118 -1.70 -11.72 10.56
N LEU A 119 -2.62 -10.80 10.28
CA LEU A 119 -3.94 -11.10 9.70
C LEU A 119 -3.87 -11.23 8.17
N ALA A 120 -2.95 -10.52 7.53
CA ALA A 120 -2.70 -10.64 6.11
C ALA A 120 -1.22 -10.48 5.79
N THR A 121 -0.74 -11.19 4.77
CA THR A 121 0.62 -11.06 4.25
C THR A 121 0.57 -11.03 2.74
N TYR A 122 1.16 -9.98 2.16
CA TYR A 122 1.34 -9.84 0.74
C TYR A 122 2.80 -10.08 0.36
N ASP A 123 3.02 -11.14 -0.41
CA ASP A 123 4.31 -11.50 -0.98
C ASP A 123 4.44 -10.90 -2.39
N TYR A 124 5.23 -9.83 -2.50
CA TYR A 124 5.51 -9.16 -3.77
C TYR A 124 6.92 -9.49 -4.26
N LYS A 125 7.04 -9.59 -5.60
CA LYS A 125 8.33 -9.86 -6.26
C LYS A 125 9.31 -8.72 -6.02
N HIS A 126 10.24 -8.90 -5.08
CA HIS A 126 11.35 -7.96 -4.90
C HIS A 126 12.48 -8.12 -5.92
N PHE A 127 12.58 -9.28 -6.56
CA PHE A 127 13.69 -9.58 -7.49
C PHE A 127 13.19 -10.07 -8.84
N ALA A 128 13.73 -9.48 -9.91
CA ALA A 128 13.53 -9.88 -11.30
C ALA A 128 14.00 -11.33 -11.62
N SER A 129 14.65 -12.02 -10.67
CA SER A 129 15.35 -13.30 -10.93
C SER A 129 14.53 -14.57 -10.70
N ILE A 130 13.34 -14.54 -10.08
CA ILE A 130 12.51 -15.75 -9.90
C ILE A 130 11.33 -15.70 -10.88
N ARG A 131 11.63 -16.08 -12.13
CA ARG A 131 10.69 -16.26 -13.24
C ARG A 131 9.74 -17.45 -12.93
N GLY A 132 8.74 -17.27 -12.08
CA GLY A 132 7.72 -18.32 -11.88
C GLY A 132 6.70 -18.12 -10.76
N LYS A 133 7.06 -17.51 -9.61
CA LYS A 133 6.10 -17.34 -8.50
C LYS A 133 5.08 -16.25 -8.82
N LYS A 134 3.79 -16.48 -8.55
CA LYS A 134 2.74 -15.44 -8.61
C LYS A 134 2.72 -14.70 -7.28
N SER A 135 2.43 -13.40 -7.30
CA SER A 135 2.21 -12.66 -6.06
C SER A 135 0.95 -13.18 -5.38
N THR A 136 1.00 -13.34 -4.05
CA THR A 136 -0.12 -13.85 -3.24
C THR A 136 -0.43 -12.88 -2.12
N LEU A 137 -1.72 -12.75 -1.84
CA LEU A 137 -2.22 -12.09 -0.65
C LEU A 137 -2.82 -13.19 0.23
N ASP A 138 -2.09 -13.57 1.27
CA ASP A 138 -2.45 -14.63 2.19
C ASP A 138 -3.13 -14.01 3.40
N ILE A 139 -4.43 -14.30 3.55
CA ILE A 139 -5.27 -13.80 4.64
C ILE A 139 -5.43 -14.93 5.64
N SER A 140 -5.19 -14.63 6.91
CA SER A 140 -5.36 -15.58 8.02
C SER A 140 -6.83 -16.04 8.10
N PRO A 141 -7.11 -17.33 8.34
CA PRO A 141 -8.47 -17.82 8.53
C PRO A 141 -9.25 -17.05 9.62
N ASN A 142 -8.55 -16.58 10.65
CA ASN A 142 -9.10 -15.80 11.75
C ASN A 142 -9.59 -14.40 11.31
N ALA A 143 -9.08 -13.90 10.18
CA ALA A 143 -9.44 -12.62 9.60
C ALA A 143 -10.36 -12.74 8.38
N SER A 144 -10.98 -13.91 8.17
CA SER A 144 -11.90 -14.18 7.05
C SER A 144 -13.03 -13.15 6.96
N HIS A 145 -13.59 -12.75 8.09
CA HIS A 145 -14.62 -11.70 8.19
C HIS A 145 -14.11 -10.29 7.78
N LEU A 146 -12.81 -10.05 7.81
CA LEU A 146 -12.17 -8.80 7.40
C LEU A 146 -11.66 -8.84 5.96
N THR A 147 -11.88 -9.94 5.22
CA THR A 147 -11.29 -10.14 3.88
C THR A 147 -11.49 -8.94 2.95
N ASP A 148 -12.73 -8.44 2.87
CA ASP A 148 -13.09 -7.31 2.00
C ASP A 148 -12.30 -6.05 2.37
N ILE A 149 -12.22 -5.76 3.67
CA ILE A 149 -11.48 -4.63 4.22
C ILE A 149 -9.97 -4.80 3.99
N LEU A 150 -9.43 -6.00 4.21
CA LEU A 150 -8.02 -6.31 4.01
C LEU A 150 -7.61 -6.15 2.54
N VAL A 151 -8.45 -6.56 1.59
CA VAL A 151 -8.21 -6.35 0.17
C VAL A 151 -8.17 -4.85 -0.16
N VAL A 152 -9.15 -4.07 0.30
CA VAL A 152 -9.20 -2.63 0.02
C VAL A 152 -8.01 -1.88 0.64
N THR A 153 -7.71 -2.18 1.91
CA THR A 153 -6.62 -1.53 2.64
C THR A 153 -5.25 -1.92 2.08
N TRP A 154 -5.08 -3.17 1.61
CA TRP A 154 -3.90 -3.63 0.89
C TRP A 154 -3.64 -2.81 -0.39
N VAL A 155 -4.68 -2.58 -1.22
CA VAL A 155 -4.55 -1.77 -2.45
C VAL A 155 -4.03 -0.37 -2.13
N ILE A 156 -4.55 0.24 -1.05
CA ILE A 156 -4.13 1.58 -0.59
C ILE A 156 -2.68 1.56 -0.11
N ALA A 157 -2.33 0.60 0.76
CA ALA A 157 -0.99 0.48 1.33
C ALA A 157 0.06 0.29 0.23
N GLU A 158 -0.17 -0.63 -0.71
CA GLU A 158 0.75 -0.91 -1.79
C GLU A 158 0.87 0.25 -2.78
N LYS A 159 -0.23 0.93 -3.13
CA LYS A 159 -0.18 2.14 -3.97
C LYS A 159 0.67 3.24 -3.34
N LYS A 160 0.58 3.42 -2.01
CA LYS A 160 1.39 4.38 -1.26
C LYS A 160 2.85 3.95 -1.15
N ALA A 161 3.11 2.66 -0.93
CA ALA A 161 4.46 2.10 -0.94
C ALA A 161 5.15 2.33 -2.30
N GLN A 162 4.44 2.10 -3.42
CA GLN A 162 4.95 2.39 -4.76
C GLN A 162 5.25 3.87 -4.99
N GLU A 163 4.43 4.79 -4.47
CA GLU A 163 4.71 6.23 -4.53
C GLU A 163 5.99 6.57 -3.75
N ALA A 164 6.14 6.05 -2.54
CA ALA A 164 7.35 6.25 -1.73
C ALA A 164 8.61 5.70 -2.42
N ARG A 165 8.53 4.50 -3.01
CA ARG A 165 9.64 3.88 -3.78
C ARG A 165 10.04 4.73 -4.99
N LYS A 166 9.08 5.34 -5.69
CA LYS A 166 9.36 6.24 -6.83
C LYS A 166 10.04 7.53 -6.39
N VAL A 167 9.60 8.12 -5.27
CA VAL A 167 10.23 9.32 -4.71
C VAL A 167 11.67 9.01 -4.28
N ALA A 168 11.90 7.89 -3.57
CA ALA A 168 13.24 7.46 -3.16
C ALA A 168 14.18 7.23 -4.34
N ALA A 169 13.69 6.62 -5.44
CA ALA A 169 14.47 6.43 -6.66
C ALA A 169 14.80 7.77 -7.36
N SER A 170 13.92 8.77 -7.31
CA SER A 170 14.18 10.10 -7.87
C SER A 170 15.16 10.95 -7.03
N SER A 171 15.27 10.71 -5.73
CA SER A 171 16.21 11.43 -4.85
C SER A 171 17.65 10.89 -4.88
N GLY A 172 17.90 9.72 -5.47
CA GLY A 172 19.24 9.11 -5.55
C GLY A 172 20.07 9.51 -6.79
N GLY A 173 19.56 10.39 -7.64
CA GLY A 173 20.14 10.70 -8.97
C GLY A 173 21.01 11.97 -9.07
N ALA A 174 21.24 12.70 -7.98
CA ALA A 174 22.07 13.91 -7.99
C ALA A 174 23.43 13.65 -7.33
N ASN A 175 24.26 12.82 -7.96
CA ASN A 175 25.70 12.85 -7.74
C ASN A 175 26.40 12.37 -9.02
N VAL A 176 26.63 13.32 -9.93
CA VAL A 176 27.66 13.19 -10.97
C VAL A 176 28.59 14.40 -10.86
N SER A 177 29.66 14.16 -10.10
CA SER A 177 31.05 14.49 -10.42
C SER A 177 31.46 15.96 -10.60
N ALA A 178 31.83 16.60 -9.49
CA ALA A 178 32.86 17.63 -9.48
C ALA A 178 34.21 17.00 -9.10
N ALA A 179 34.99 16.58 -10.10
CA ALA A 179 36.42 16.24 -10.00
C ALA A 179 36.99 16.41 -11.42
N ALA A 180 37.82 17.40 -11.74
CA ALA A 180 39.18 17.73 -11.29
C ALA A 180 40.13 17.57 -12.50
N ASN A 181 40.90 18.63 -12.80
CA ASN A 181 42.19 18.72 -13.52
C ASN A 181 42.25 20.12 -14.17
N GLY A 182 43.29 20.93 -14.06
CA GLY A 182 44.62 20.82 -13.49
C GLY A 182 45.38 22.11 -13.85
N ASP A 183 46.39 22.46 -13.06
CA ASP A 183 47.38 23.51 -13.24
C ASP A 183 47.83 23.84 -14.67
N ALA A 184 48.02 25.14 -14.97
CA ALA A 184 49.25 25.67 -15.61
C ALA A 184 49.30 27.22 -15.61
N LYS A 185 50.19 27.77 -14.78
CA LYS A 185 51.31 28.70 -15.10
C LYS A 185 51.08 30.10 -15.72
N GLU A 186 51.48 31.14 -14.97
CA GLU A 186 52.37 32.31 -15.29
C GLU A 186 52.11 33.38 -14.20
N ALA A 187 53.09 34.01 -13.55
CA ALA A 187 54.39 34.50 -13.99
C ALA A 187 55.48 34.37 -12.89
#